data_AF-A0A537M456-F1
#
_entry.id   AF-A0A537M456-F1
#
_cell.length_a   1.000
_cell.length_b   1.000
_cell.length_c   1.000
_cell.angle_alpha   90.00
_cell.angle_beta   90.00
_cell.angle_gamma   90.00
#
_symmetry.space_group_name_H-M   'P 1'
#
loop_
_entity.id
_entity.type
_entity.pdbx_description
1 polymer ?
#
loop_
_entity_poly.entity_id
_entity_poly.type
_entity_poly.pdbx_seq_one_letter_code
_entity_poly.pdbx_strand_id
1 'polypeptide(L)'
;MEKSKSHHDRIPAPLIAQLDSRDAALWLTADDDQMSAAEAATLCRLPWNVVLCERSDDLFVAALQEAEPIDSSLVRRRGLIHLVDTDPADTVLPPRHLAVLLMNGRSGQRRAGIAALTRRLTMLQELRRRS
;
A
#
# COMPACT_ATOMS: atom_id res chain seq x y z
N MET A 1 39.71 -6.80 -5.80
CA MET A 1 39.09 -5.65 -5.10
C MET A 1 38.26 -4.87 -6.10
N GLU A 2 37.04 -5.35 -6.39
CA GLU A 2 36.08 -4.61 -7.20
C GLU A 2 35.36 -3.58 -6.32
N LYS A 3 35.40 -2.32 -6.74
CA LYS A 3 34.73 -1.22 -6.06
C LYS A 3 33.22 -1.38 -6.22
N SER A 4 32.49 -1.62 -5.13
CA SER A 4 31.03 -1.45 -5.07
C SER A 4 30.67 -0.03 -5.51
N LYS A 5 30.12 0.11 -6.72
CA LYS A 5 29.44 1.33 -7.14
C LYS A 5 28.14 1.42 -6.35
N SER A 6 28.08 2.33 -5.37
CA SER A 6 26.80 2.71 -4.78
C SER A 6 26.00 3.46 -5.84
N HIS A 7 24.98 2.81 -6.40
CA HIS A 7 23.90 3.50 -7.11
C HIS A 7 23.11 4.29 -6.07
N HIS A 8 23.50 5.54 -5.80
CA HIS A 8 22.54 6.54 -5.36
C HIS A 8 21.63 6.83 -6.56
N ASP A 9 20.70 5.90 -6.82
CA ASP A 9 19.64 6.10 -7.80
C ASP A 9 18.81 7.29 -7.31
N ARG A 10 18.95 8.41 -8.03
CA ARG A 10 18.19 9.61 -7.75
C ARG A 10 16.72 9.26 -7.92
N ILE A 11 15.95 9.36 -6.84
CA ILE A 11 14.49 9.31 -6.91
C ILE A 11 14.06 10.32 -7.99
N PRO A 12 13.33 9.89 -9.02
CA PRO A 12 12.92 10.79 -10.08
C PRO A 12 12.18 11.98 -9.47
N ALA A 13 12.61 13.21 -9.79
CA ALA A 13 11.92 14.44 -9.35
C ALA A 13 10.39 14.41 -9.60
N PRO A 14 9.87 13.79 -10.68
CA PRO A 14 8.44 13.62 -10.88
C PRO A 14 7.74 12.85 -9.75
N LEU A 15 8.40 11.87 -9.13
CA LEU A 15 7.76 11.03 -8.11
C LEU A 15 7.40 11.83 -6.85
N ILE A 16 8.25 12.78 -6.44
CA ILE A 16 7.97 13.62 -5.26
C ILE A 16 6.76 14.51 -5.53
N ALA A 17 6.67 15.11 -6.72
CA ALA A 17 5.53 15.93 -7.11
C ALA A 17 4.24 15.10 -7.21
N GLN A 18 4.31 13.89 -7.76
CA GLN A 18 3.19 12.95 -7.84
C GLN A 18 2.73 12.47 -6.47
N LEU A 19 3.64 12.22 -5.53
CA LEU A 19 3.29 11.90 -4.15
C LEU A 19 2.62 13.09 -3.44
N ASP A 20 3.06 14.31 -3.71
CA ASP A 20 2.43 15.51 -3.14
C ASP A 20 1.00 15.72 -3.67
N SER A 21 0.78 15.51 -4.97
CA SER A 21 -0.54 15.58 -5.60
C SER A 21 -1.40 14.33 -5.40
N ARG A 22 -0.84 13.26 -4.81
CA ARG A 22 -1.43 11.92 -4.75
C ARG A 22 -1.79 11.34 -6.12
N ASP A 23 -0.98 11.64 -7.13
CA ASP A 23 -1.07 11.12 -8.50
C ASP A 23 -0.09 9.95 -8.72
N ALA A 24 -0.02 9.05 -7.73
CA ALA A 24 0.76 7.83 -7.79
C ALA A 24 0.13 6.74 -6.91
N ALA A 25 0.20 5.50 -7.37
CA ALA A 25 -0.18 4.32 -6.60
C ALA A 25 1.05 3.49 -6.25
N LEU A 26 1.02 2.82 -5.09
CA LEU A 26 2.04 1.85 -4.71
C LEU A 26 1.50 0.44 -4.94
N TRP A 27 2.30 -0.41 -5.57
CA TRP A 27 2.06 -1.86 -5.58
C TRP A 27 3.24 -2.54 -4.87
N LEU A 28 2.97 -3.15 -3.72
CA LEU A 28 3.92 -3.96 -2.97
C LEU A 28 3.68 -5.45 -3.26
N THR A 29 4.61 -6.07 -3.97
CA THR A 29 4.60 -7.50 -4.30
C THR A 29 5.18 -8.32 -3.15
N ALA A 30 4.80 -9.60 -3.07
CA ALA A 30 5.22 -10.48 -1.96
C ALA A 30 6.67 -10.99 -2.07
N ASP A 31 7.31 -10.84 -3.23
CA ASP A 31 8.62 -11.46 -3.53
C ASP A 31 9.82 -10.68 -2.96
N ASP A 32 9.60 -9.56 -2.26
CA ASP A 32 10.67 -8.75 -1.68
C ASP A 32 10.96 -9.17 -0.22
N ASP A 33 11.56 -10.36 -0.06
CA ASP A 33 11.97 -10.92 1.24
C ASP A 33 13.03 -10.06 1.98
N GLN A 34 13.60 -9.06 1.30
CA GLN A 34 14.63 -8.19 1.87
C GLN A 34 14.03 -7.05 2.71
N MET A 35 12.75 -6.73 2.53
CA MET A 35 12.10 -5.63 3.22
C MET A 35 11.45 -6.11 4.52
N SER A 36 11.79 -5.48 5.65
CA SER A 36 11.12 -5.76 6.92
C SER A 36 9.66 -5.29 6.90
N ALA A 37 8.85 -5.85 7.81
CA ALA A 37 7.45 -5.44 7.98
C ALA A 37 7.30 -3.93 8.27
N ALA A 38 8.22 -3.37 9.05
CA ALA A 38 8.21 -1.95 9.43
C ALA A 38 8.58 -1.03 8.26
N GLU A 39 9.56 -1.42 7.44
CA GLU A 39 9.95 -0.68 6.24
C GLU A 39 8.82 -0.68 5.20
N ALA A 40 8.22 -1.86 4.97
CA ALA A 40 7.06 -2.00 4.11
C ALA A 40 5.89 -1.12 4.58
N ALA A 41 5.58 -1.14 5.89
CA ALA A 41 4.53 -0.30 6.45
C ALA A 41 4.83 1.20 6.29
N THR A 42 6.09 1.61 6.48
CA THR A 42 6.53 3.00 6.29
C THR A 42 6.35 3.44 4.84
N LEU A 43 6.72 2.59 3.87
CA LEU A 43 6.53 2.87 2.45
C LEU A 43 5.03 3.01 2.12
N CYS A 44 4.18 2.12 2.63
CA CYS A 44 2.74 2.20 2.48
C CYS A 44 2.11 3.44 3.14
N ARG A 45 2.75 4.04 4.14
CA ARG A 45 2.26 5.25 4.86
C ARG A 45 2.52 6.56 4.10
N LEU A 46 3.23 6.53 2.97
CA LEU A 46 3.43 7.72 2.13
C LEU A 46 2.11 8.16 1.43
N PRO A 47 2.03 9.39 0.91
CA PRO A 47 0.80 9.95 0.36
C PRO A 47 0.46 9.43 -1.04
N TRP A 48 0.23 8.13 -1.14
CA TRP A 48 -0.29 7.49 -2.35
C TRP A 48 -1.77 7.85 -2.60
N ASN A 49 -2.23 7.65 -3.82
CA ASN A 49 -3.67 7.57 -4.12
C ASN A 49 -4.27 6.31 -3.47
N VAL A 50 -3.61 5.17 -3.72
CA VAL A 50 -3.98 3.83 -3.25
C VAL A 50 -2.72 2.97 -3.09
N VAL A 51 -2.78 2.00 -2.19
CA VAL A 51 -1.76 0.96 -2.03
C VAL A 51 -2.38 -0.39 -2.35
N LEU A 52 -1.78 -1.14 -3.28
CA LEU A 52 -2.06 -2.56 -3.51
C LEU A 52 -0.97 -3.38 -2.84
N CYS A 53 -1.36 -4.31 -1.97
CA CYS A 53 -0.42 -5.05 -1.16
C CYS A 53 -0.67 -6.55 -1.23
N GLU A 54 0.32 -7.30 -1.68
CA GLU A 54 0.31 -8.76 -1.62
C GLU A 54 0.80 -9.29 -0.27
N ARG A 55 1.51 -8.44 0.48
CA ARG A 55 1.97 -8.75 1.82
C ARG A 55 0.82 -8.64 2.83
N SER A 56 0.71 -9.63 3.71
CA SER A 56 -0.36 -9.67 4.73
C SER A 56 0.01 -10.43 6.00
N ASP A 57 1.31 -10.53 6.31
CA ASP A 57 1.76 -11.02 7.61
C ASP A 57 1.32 -10.09 8.75
N ASP A 58 1.11 -10.68 9.93
CA ASP A 58 0.52 -9.99 11.07
C ASP A 58 1.38 -8.81 11.55
N LEU A 59 2.71 -8.92 11.46
CA LEU A 59 3.61 -7.84 11.84
C LEU A 59 3.43 -6.62 10.94
N PHE A 60 3.36 -6.82 9.63
CA PHE A 60 3.10 -5.75 8.67
C PHE A 60 1.73 -5.11 8.88
N VAL A 61 0.69 -5.94 9.05
CA VAL A 61 -0.68 -5.46 9.28
C VAL A 61 -0.78 -4.67 10.58
N ALA A 62 -0.19 -5.16 11.67
CA ALA A 62 -0.12 -4.44 12.94
C ALA A 62 0.62 -3.11 12.79
N ALA A 63 1.77 -3.13 12.09
CA ALA A 63 2.56 -1.93 11.80
C ALA A 63 1.84 -0.94 10.88
N LEU A 64 0.75 -1.29 10.19
CA LEU A 64 -0.12 -0.36 9.45
C LEU A 64 -1.27 0.18 10.28
N GLN A 65 -1.72 -0.57 11.30
CA GLN A 65 -2.81 -0.17 12.18
C GLN A 65 -2.35 0.72 13.34
N GLU A 66 -1.04 0.83 13.56
CA GLU A 66 -0.49 1.77 14.54
C GLU A 66 -0.98 3.20 14.25
N ALA A 67 -1.55 3.81 15.29
CA ALA A 67 -2.19 5.11 15.20
C ALA A 67 -1.18 6.21 14.87
N GLU A 68 -1.56 7.10 13.95
CA GLU A 68 -0.79 8.31 13.67
C GLU A 68 -1.47 9.55 14.24
N PRO A 69 -0.69 10.52 14.73
CA PRO A 69 -1.21 11.83 15.11
C PRO A 69 -1.92 12.49 13.92
N ILE A 70 -3.14 13.00 14.12
CA ILE A 70 -3.96 13.63 13.06
C ILE A 70 -3.28 14.90 12.50
N ASP A 71 -2.45 15.54 13.31
CA ASP A 71 -1.64 16.72 12.96
C ASP A 71 -0.34 16.37 12.21
N SER A 72 -0.04 15.09 12.02
CA SER A 72 1.06 14.64 11.14
C SER A 72 0.88 15.19 9.73
N SER A 73 1.96 15.73 9.16
CA SER A 73 1.97 16.24 7.78
C SER A 73 1.53 15.18 6.77
N LEU A 74 1.94 13.92 6.98
CA LEU A 74 1.55 12.81 6.11
C LEU A 74 0.06 12.51 6.23
N VAL A 75 -0.51 12.54 7.45
CA VAL A 75 -1.94 12.27 7.66
C VAL A 75 -2.79 13.37 7.03
N ARG A 76 -2.37 14.63 7.14
CA ARG A 76 -3.06 15.74 6.45
C ARG A 76 -3.05 15.59 4.92
N ARG A 77 -1.99 15.03 4.34
CA ARG A 77 -1.90 14.83 2.89
C ARG A 77 -2.74 13.65 2.41
N ARG A 78 -2.58 12.48 3.03
CA ARG A 78 -3.18 11.23 2.54
C ARG A 78 -4.50 10.84 3.22
N GLY A 79 -4.81 11.43 4.37
CA GLY A 79 -5.87 10.96 5.25
C GLY A 79 -5.43 9.80 6.13
N LEU A 80 -6.40 9.20 6.83
CA LEU A 80 -6.15 8.01 7.65
C LEU A 80 -6.04 6.76 6.79
N ILE A 81 -5.30 5.77 7.27
CA ILE A 81 -5.13 4.49 6.59
C ILE A 81 -6.36 3.61 6.85
N HIS A 82 -6.90 3.05 5.77
CA HIS A 82 -7.98 2.08 5.81
C HIS A 82 -7.53 0.79 5.11
N LEU A 83 -7.40 -0.28 5.89
CA LEU A 83 -7.11 -1.61 5.38
C LEU A 83 -8.38 -2.21 4.77
N VAL A 84 -8.30 -2.69 3.54
CA VAL A 84 -9.39 -3.36 2.82
C VAL A 84 -8.92 -4.76 2.45
N ASP A 85 -9.50 -5.78 3.09
CA ASP A 85 -9.21 -7.20 2.87
C ASP A 85 -10.37 -7.96 2.18
N THR A 86 -11.46 -7.26 1.90
CA THR A 86 -12.66 -7.75 1.20
C THR A 86 -12.82 -7.07 -0.15
N ASP A 87 -13.94 -7.33 -0.83
CA ASP A 87 -14.31 -6.59 -2.04
C ASP A 87 -14.41 -5.08 -1.73
N PRO A 88 -13.64 -4.23 -2.43
CA PRO A 88 -13.71 -2.78 -2.24
C PRO A 88 -15.08 -2.19 -2.60
N ALA A 89 -15.84 -2.82 -3.49
CA ALA A 89 -17.18 -2.36 -3.88
C ALA A 89 -18.17 -2.40 -2.70
N ASP A 90 -17.94 -3.31 -1.74
CA ASP A 90 -18.74 -3.45 -0.53
C ASP A 90 -18.23 -2.57 0.62
N THR A 91 -17.10 -1.87 0.43
CA THR A 91 -16.44 -1.11 1.49
C THR A 91 -16.73 0.38 1.35
N VAL A 92 -17.50 0.93 2.28
CA VAL A 92 -17.71 2.38 2.39
C VAL A 92 -16.47 3.01 3.02
N LEU A 93 -15.69 3.73 2.21
CA LEU A 93 -14.49 4.43 2.67
C LEU A 93 -14.82 5.89 3.01
N PRO A 94 -14.29 6.43 4.13
CA PRO A 94 -14.57 7.80 4.53
C PRO A 94 -13.94 8.81 3.56
N PRO A 95 -14.42 10.06 3.54
CA PRO A 95 -13.75 11.12 2.80
C PRO A 95 -12.33 11.31 3.32
N ARG A 96 -11.37 11.52 2.41
CA ARG A 96 -9.92 11.67 2.70
C ARG A 96 -9.34 10.49 3.48
N HIS A 97 -9.09 9.39 2.77
CA HIS A 97 -8.43 8.20 3.27
C HIS A 97 -7.26 7.80 2.35
N LEU A 98 -6.38 6.94 2.87
CA LEU A 98 -5.51 6.08 2.07
C LEU A 98 -6.02 4.65 2.15
N ALA A 99 -6.46 4.09 1.02
CA ALA A 99 -6.88 2.70 0.94
C ALA A 99 -5.65 1.80 0.76
N VAL A 100 -5.52 0.80 1.62
CA VAL A 100 -4.52 -0.27 1.49
C VAL A 100 -5.27 -1.57 1.21
N LEU A 101 -5.22 -2.00 -0.05
CA LEU A 101 -5.93 -3.19 -0.56
C LEU A 101 -5.05 -4.42 -0.33
N LEU A 102 -5.42 -5.25 0.64
CA LEU A 102 -4.73 -6.50 0.94
C LEU A 102 -5.17 -7.59 -0.06
N MET A 103 -4.46 -7.68 -1.18
CA MET A 103 -4.80 -8.53 -2.33
C MET A 103 -4.84 -10.02 -1.98
N ASN A 104 -4.03 -10.42 -1.01
CA ASN A 104 -4.00 -11.79 -0.50
C ASN A 104 -4.95 -12.01 0.69
N GLY A 105 -5.65 -10.97 1.14
CA GLY A 105 -6.43 -10.98 2.37
C GLY A 105 -5.56 -10.96 3.63
N ARG A 106 -6.18 -10.96 4.82
CA ARG A 106 -5.46 -11.12 6.09
C ARG A 106 -4.93 -12.54 6.30
N SER A 107 -4.07 -12.70 7.30
CA SER A 107 -3.63 -14.00 7.80
C SER A 107 -4.83 -14.94 8.02
N GLY A 108 -4.71 -16.17 7.54
CA GLY A 108 -5.77 -17.19 7.59
C GLY A 108 -6.75 -17.19 6.40
N GLN A 109 -6.78 -16.17 5.55
CA GLN A 109 -7.57 -16.23 4.31
C GLN A 109 -6.88 -17.06 3.22
N ARG A 110 -7.69 -17.78 2.43
CA ARG A 110 -7.18 -18.59 1.32
C ARG A 110 -6.62 -17.68 0.23
N ARG A 111 -5.33 -17.87 -0.11
CA ARG A 111 -4.59 -17.07 -1.11
C ARG A 111 -4.71 -17.58 -2.55
N ALA A 112 -5.33 -18.74 -2.73
CA ALA A 112 -5.47 -19.44 -4.00
C ALA A 112 -6.92 -19.88 -4.26
N GLY A 113 -7.23 -20.18 -5.52
CA GLY A 113 -8.57 -20.53 -5.98
C GLY A 113 -9.35 -19.33 -6.52
N ILE A 114 -10.53 -19.60 -7.07
CA ILE A 114 -11.34 -18.61 -7.80
C ILE A 114 -11.67 -17.40 -6.93
N ALA A 115 -12.09 -17.60 -5.67
CA ALA A 115 -12.41 -16.48 -4.77
C ALA A 115 -11.21 -15.54 -4.52
N ALA A 116 -10.00 -16.10 -4.40
CA ALA A 116 -8.78 -15.31 -4.24
C ALA A 116 -8.41 -14.57 -5.53
N LEU A 117 -8.62 -15.21 -6.70
CA LEU A 117 -8.43 -14.57 -8.00
C LEU A 117 -9.43 -13.42 -8.20
N THR A 118 -10.72 -13.66 -7.94
CA THR A 118 -11.79 -12.66 -8.06
C THR A 118 -11.48 -11.44 -7.20
N ARG A 119 -11.09 -11.64 -5.92
CA ARG A 119 -10.70 -10.53 -5.03
C ARG A 119 -9.58 -9.68 -5.64
N ARG A 120 -8.51 -10.32 -6.12
CA ARG A 120 -7.39 -9.61 -6.78
C ARG A 120 -7.86 -8.83 -7.99
N LEU A 121 -8.68 -9.43 -8.85
CA LEU A 121 -9.22 -8.77 -10.03
C LEU A 121 -10.09 -7.56 -9.65
N THR A 122 -10.96 -7.67 -8.63
CA THR A 122 -11.78 -6.55 -8.19
C THR A 122 -10.93 -5.43 -7.57
N MET A 123 -9.92 -5.77 -6.77
CA MET A 123 -8.98 -4.78 -6.21
C MET A 123 -8.18 -4.06 -7.31
N LEU A 124 -7.77 -4.76 -8.38
CA LEU A 124 -7.13 -4.15 -9.53
C LEU A 124 -8.08 -3.26 -10.35
N GLN A 125 -9.36 -3.64 -10.44
CA GLN A 125 -10.38 -2.79 -11.08
C GLN A 125 -10.57 -1.46 -10.35
N GLU A 126 -10.40 -1.42 -9.03
CA GLU A 126 -10.42 -0.16 -8.28
C GLU A 126 -9.29 0.78 -8.66
N LEU A 127 -8.09 0.25 -8.94
CA LEU A 127 -6.98 1.08 -9.43
C LEU A 127 -7.40 1.80 -10.73
N ARG A 128 -7.98 1.06 -11.68
CA ARG A 128 -8.49 1.62 -12.95
C ARG A 128 -9.59 2.67 -12.76
N ARG A 129 -10.40 2.58 -11.71
CA ARG A 129 -11.47 3.57 -11.43
C ARG A 129 -10.91 4.86 -10.84
N ARG A 130 -9.75 4.79 -10.18
CA ARG A 130 -9.12 5.89 -9.43
C ARG A 130 -8.00 6.61 -10.19
N SER A 131 -7.48 5.99 -11.27
CA SER A 131 -6.56 6.56 -12.25
C SER A 131 -7.31 7.19 -13.42
#